data_AF-A0AAE5WU20-F1
#
_entry.id   AF-A0AAE5WU20-F1
#
_cell.length_a   1.000
_cell.length_b   1.000
_cell.length_c   1.000
_cell.angle_alpha   90.00
_cell.angle_beta   90.00
_cell.angle_gamma   90.00
#
_symmetry.space_group_name_H-M   'P 1'
#
loop_
_entity.id
_entity.type
_entity.pdbx_description
1 polymer ?
#
loop_
_entity_poly.entity_id
_entity_poly.type
_entity_poly.pdbx_seq_one_letter_code
_entity_poly.pdbx_strand_id
1 'polypeptide(L)'
;MTATDTATLLEDAADRIADISRPDLQIMLRRAALRLRNASAVSMDDDVEEVLRDLAGEFGLTRNDTIRFIVREWMAKNTYLPVHMLDKDGDVDGNR
;
A
#
# COMPACT_ATOMS: atom_id res chain seq x y z
N MET A 1 -4.50 -9.02 -9.51
CA MET A 1 -5.07 -9.26 -8.17
C MET A 1 -4.49 -8.26 -7.18
N THR A 2 -5.12 -7.08 -7.11
CA THR A 2 -4.85 -6.00 -6.16
C THR A 2 -5.41 -6.34 -4.77
N ALA A 3 -5.18 -5.48 -3.77
CA ALA A 3 -5.78 -5.64 -2.43
C ALA A 3 -7.32 -5.58 -2.47
N THR A 4 -7.87 -4.67 -3.28
CA THR A 4 -9.30 -4.52 -3.56
C THR A 4 -9.90 -5.82 -4.11
N ASP A 5 -9.20 -6.51 -5.03
CA ASP A 5 -9.66 -7.79 -5.58
C ASP A 5 -9.78 -8.90 -4.51
N THR A 6 -9.07 -8.80 -3.39
CA THR A 6 -9.13 -9.82 -2.33
C THR A 6 -10.33 -9.62 -1.40
N ALA A 7 -10.69 -8.36 -1.13
CA ALA A 7 -11.85 -8.04 -0.30
C ALA A 7 -13.15 -8.48 -0.97
N THR A 8 -13.33 -8.16 -2.26
CA THR A 8 -14.50 -8.57 -3.05
C THR A 8 -14.64 -10.10 -3.15
N LEU A 9 -13.51 -10.82 -3.26
CA LEU A 9 -13.52 -12.29 -3.26
C LEU A 9 -13.90 -12.90 -1.91
N LEU A 10 -13.54 -12.25 -0.80
CA LEU A 10 -13.93 -12.70 0.55
C LEU A 10 -15.41 -12.42 0.83
N GLU A 11 -15.91 -11.29 0.33
CA GLU A 11 -17.32 -10.89 0.47
C GLU A 11 -18.24 -11.82 -0.32
N ASP A 12 -17.95 -12.08 -1.60
CA ASP A 12 -18.68 -13.06 -2.43
C ASP A 12 -18.63 -14.48 -1.82
N ALA A 13 -17.48 -14.86 -1.25
CA ALA A 13 -17.34 -16.13 -0.55
C ALA A 13 -18.14 -16.21 0.76
N ALA A 14 -18.34 -15.09 1.45
CA ALA A 14 -19.17 -15.02 2.65
C ALA A 14 -20.65 -15.15 2.29
N ASP A 15 -21.11 -14.48 1.23
CA ASP A 15 -22.48 -14.56 0.72
C ASP A 15 -22.85 -15.97 0.26
N ARG A 16 -21.86 -16.76 -0.17
CA ARG A 16 -22.02 -18.12 -0.70
C ARG A 16 -21.31 -19.19 0.13
N ILE A 17 -21.11 -18.95 1.41
CA ILE A 17 -20.25 -19.81 2.25
C ILE A 17 -20.74 -21.25 2.36
N ALA A 18 -22.04 -21.48 2.20
CA ALA A 18 -22.64 -22.83 2.19
C ALA A 18 -22.31 -23.62 0.91
N ASP A 19 -22.01 -22.93 -0.20
CA ASP A 19 -21.72 -23.53 -1.51
C ASP A 19 -20.21 -23.77 -1.73
N ILE A 20 -19.35 -23.22 -0.86
CA ILE A 20 -17.90 -23.32 -0.98
C ILE A 20 -17.38 -24.59 -0.31
N SER A 21 -16.48 -25.28 -1.00
CA SER A 21 -15.79 -26.43 -0.42
C SER A 21 -14.88 -26.00 0.73
N ARG A 22 -14.84 -26.79 1.81
CA ARG A 22 -13.97 -26.52 2.96
C ARG A 22 -12.48 -26.36 2.58
N PRO A 23 -11.90 -27.16 1.66
CA PRO A 23 -10.54 -26.95 1.19
C PRO A 23 -10.33 -25.58 0.50
N ASP A 24 -11.26 -25.15 -0.33
CA ASP A 24 -11.16 -23.88 -1.06
C ASP A 24 -11.24 -22.69 -0.09
N LEU A 25 -12.12 -22.77 0.90
CA LEU A 25 -12.23 -21.76 1.97
C LEU A 25 -10.91 -21.64 2.75
N GLN A 26 -10.28 -22.77 3.11
CA GLN A 26 -9.00 -22.76 3.83
C GLN A 26 -7.88 -22.08 3.02
N ILE A 27 -7.81 -22.35 1.72
CA ILE A 27 -6.83 -21.73 0.82
C ILE A 27 -7.07 -20.22 0.73
N MET A 28 -8.33 -19.81 0.57
CA MET A 28 -8.72 -18.41 0.49
C MET A 28 -8.36 -17.64 1.77
N LEU A 29 -8.73 -18.17 2.94
CA LEU A 29 -8.42 -17.56 4.23
C LEU A 29 -6.91 -17.48 4.50
N ARG A 30 -6.14 -18.50 4.13
CA ARG A 30 -4.67 -18.47 4.26
C ARG A 30 -4.07 -17.36 3.41
N ARG A 31 -4.55 -17.17 2.18
CA ARG A 31 -4.08 -16.11 1.27
C ARG A 31 -4.49 -14.72 1.77
N ALA A 32 -5.70 -14.58 2.31
CA ALA A 32 -6.17 -13.35 2.94
C ALA A 32 -5.32 -12.98 4.16
N ALA A 33 -5.07 -13.92 5.06
CA ALA A 33 -4.24 -13.71 6.25
C ALA A 33 -2.80 -13.33 5.90
N LEU A 34 -2.20 -13.97 4.88
CA LEU A 34 -0.88 -13.59 4.38
C LEU A 34 -0.87 -12.16 3.82
N ARG A 35 -1.91 -11.77 3.08
CA ARG A 35 -2.06 -10.39 2.59
C ARG A 35 -2.25 -9.39 3.71
N LEU A 36 -3.07 -9.68 4.72
CA LEU A 36 -3.28 -8.82 5.87
C LEU A 36 -1.99 -8.63 6.68
N ARG A 37 -1.25 -9.72 6.92
CA ARG A 37 0.06 -9.65 7.60
C ARG A 37 1.10 -8.85 6.80
N ASN A 38 1.05 -8.94 5.48
CA ASN A 38 1.97 -8.24 4.60
C ASN A 38 1.44 -6.86 4.19
N ALA A 39 0.21 -6.51 4.53
CA ALA A 39 -0.31 -5.17 4.38
C ALA A 39 0.43 -4.33 5.41
N SER A 40 1.44 -3.59 4.94
CA SER A 40 2.15 -2.58 5.70
C SER A 40 1.22 -1.39 5.98
N ALA A 41 0.07 -1.66 6.59
CA ALA A 41 -0.92 -0.65 6.91
C ALA A 41 -0.41 0.15 8.09
N VAL A 42 0.12 1.33 7.79
CA VAL A 42 0.17 2.40 8.78
C VAL A 42 -1.28 2.76 9.06
N SER A 43 -1.79 2.32 10.21
CA SER A 43 -3.09 2.74 10.74
C SER A 43 -3.00 4.20 11.12
N MET A 44 -4.01 4.97 10.74
CA MET A 44 -4.17 6.36 11.17
C MET A 44 -5.58 6.52 11.76
N ASP A 45 -5.77 7.59 12.54
CA ASP A 45 -7.08 7.93 13.08
C ASP A 45 -8.05 8.32 11.94
N ASP A 46 -9.35 8.14 12.16
CA ASP A 46 -10.38 8.29 11.11
C ASP A 46 -10.38 9.68 10.45
N ASP A 47 -10.10 10.73 11.22
CA ASP A 47 -9.98 12.10 10.73
C ASP A 47 -8.76 12.28 9.82
N VAL A 48 -7.64 11.64 10.14
CA VAL A 48 -6.43 11.64 9.30
C VAL A 48 -6.66 10.83 8.02
N GLU A 49 -7.41 9.73 8.10
CA GLU A 49 -7.79 8.94 6.92
C GLU A 49 -8.68 9.71 5.94
N GLU A 50 -9.62 10.51 6.45
CA GLU A 50 -10.47 11.39 5.65
C GLU A 50 -9.63 12.43 4.90
N VAL A 51 -8.78 13.17 5.62
CA VAL A 51 -7.90 14.18 5.02
C VAL A 51 -6.94 13.57 3.99
N LEU A 52 -6.38 12.40 4.27
CA LEU A 52 -5.50 11.72 3.33
C LEU A 52 -6.24 11.25 2.06
N ARG A 53 -7.51 10.86 2.18
CA ARG A 53 -8.34 10.45 1.05
C ARG A 53 -8.65 11.62 0.15
N ASP A 54 -9.04 12.76 0.73
CA ASP A 54 -9.31 13.99 -0.03
C ASP A 54 -8.06 14.46 -0.76
N LEU A 55 -6.93 14.50 -0.04
CA LEU A 55 -5.64 14.90 -0.60
C LEU A 55 -5.17 13.94 -1.71
N ALA A 56 -5.35 12.62 -1.54
CA ALA A 56 -5.06 11.64 -2.57
C ALA A 56 -5.92 11.85 -3.82
N GLY A 57 -7.20 12.19 -3.64
CA GLY A 57 -8.11 12.57 -4.73
C GLY A 57 -7.65 13.81 -5.49
N GLU A 58 -7.23 14.86 -4.78
CA GLU A 58 -6.71 16.10 -5.38
C GLU A 58 -5.44 15.87 -6.22
N PHE A 59 -4.54 15.02 -5.74
CA PHE A 59 -3.30 14.70 -6.45
C PHE A 59 -3.43 13.57 -7.48
N GLY A 60 -4.58 12.90 -7.56
CA GLY A 60 -4.76 11.71 -8.40
C GLY A 60 -3.84 10.55 -8.01
N LEU A 61 -3.46 10.47 -6.74
CA LEU A 61 -2.55 9.46 -6.18
C LEU A 61 -3.33 8.41 -5.38
N THR A 62 -2.71 7.25 -5.15
CA THR A 62 -3.24 6.31 -4.15
C THR A 62 -2.90 6.79 -2.75
N ARG A 63 -3.66 6.37 -1.73
CA ARG A 63 -3.38 6.69 -0.31
C ARG A 63 -1.91 6.44 0.07
N ASN A 64 -1.36 5.30 -0.33
CA ASN A 64 0.04 4.94 -0.01
C ASN A 64 1.05 5.81 -0.76
N ASP A 65 0.73 6.24 -1.98
CA ASP A 65 1.57 7.17 -2.74
C ASP A 65 1.54 8.57 -2.11
N THR A 66 0.38 9.03 -1.65
CA THR A 66 0.24 10.28 -0.90
C THR A 66 1.03 10.27 0.40
N ILE A 67 0.96 9.19 1.19
CA ILE A 67 1.78 9.03 2.41
C ILE A 67 3.28 9.08 2.07
N ARG A 68 3.69 8.34 1.04
CA ARG A 68 5.09 8.32 0.59
C ARG A 68 5.57 9.69 0.12
N PHE A 69 4.71 10.43 -0.59
CA PHE A 69 4.96 11.79 -1.06
C PHE A 69 5.15 12.74 0.11
N ILE A 70 4.22 12.76 1.08
CA ILE A 70 4.29 13.61 2.26
C ILE A 70 5.58 13.35 3.05
N VAL A 71 5.90 12.09 3.33
CA VAL A 71 7.12 11.73 4.07
C VAL A 71 8.37 12.17 3.31
N ARG A 72 8.42 11.98 1.99
CA ARG A 72 9.55 12.42 1.16
C ARG A 72 9.73 13.93 1.20
N GLU A 73 8.66 14.68 0.96
CA GLU A 73 8.67 16.15 0.96
C GLU A 73 9.06 16.70 2.34
N TRP A 74 8.52 16.11 3.40
CA TRP A 74 8.88 16.48 4.77
C TRP A 74 10.36 16.23 5.04
N MET A 75 10.89 15.05 4.68
CA MET A 75 12.31 14.72 4.86
C MET A 75 13.24 15.63 4.05
N ALA A 76 12.86 16.00 2.83
CA ALA A 76 13.62 16.90 1.96
C ALA A 76 13.67 18.33 2.52
N LYS A 77 12.53 18.85 2.99
CA LYS A 77 12.44 20.22 3.54
C LYS A 77 13.06 20.36 4.93
N ASN A 78 13.13 19.27 5.70
CA ASN A 78 13.70 19.28 7.06
C ASN A 78 15.14 18.75 7.12
N THR A 79 15.85 18.65 5.99
CA THR A 79 17.28 18.30 5.90
C THR A 79 17.63 16.87 6.33
N TYR A 80 16.65 15.97 6.42
CA TYR A 80 16.88 14.56 6.78
C TYR A 80 17.09 13.65 5.55
N LEU A 81 16.91 14.17 4.34
CA LEU A 81 17.27 13.51 3.09
C LEU A 81 18.23 14.43 2.30
N PRO A 82 19.48 14.02 2.01
CA PRO A 82 20.30 14.73 1.04
C PRO A 82 19.58 14.70 -0.32
N VAL A 83 19.18 15.87 -0.81
CA VAL A 83 18.34 16.09 -2.01
C VAL A 83 18.97 15.55 -3.33
N HIS A 84 20.17 14.98 -3.29
CA HIS A 84 20.96 14.63 -4.49
C HIS A 84 21.16 13.12 -4.76
N MET A 85 20.38 12.20 -4.19
CA MET A 85 20.56 10.75 -4.44
C MET A 85 19.34 10.03 -5.05
N LEU A 86 18.59 10.69 -5.92
CA LEU A 86 17.55 10.01 -6.72
C LEU A 86 17.67 10.24 -8.22
N ASP A 87 18.82 10.75 -8.69
CA ASP A 87 19.21 10.62 -10.09
C ASP A 87 20.44 9.71 -10.15
N LYS A 88 20.19 8.40 -10.11
CA LYS A 88 21.18 7.36 -10.38
C LYS A 88 20.85 6.75 -11.75
N ASP A 89 20.99 7.55 -12.80
CA ASP A 89 21.54 7.00 -14.03
C ASP A 89 22.99 6.62 -13.71
N GLY A 90 23.20 5.31 -13.56
CA GLY A 90 24.48 4.74 -13.24
C GLY A 90 25.44 4.88 -14.41
N ASP A 91 26.41 5.77 -14.28
CA ASP A 91 27.71 5.61 -14.91
C ASP A 91 28.77 5.71 -13.81
N VAL A 92 29.39 4.57 -13.49
CA VAL A 92 30.56 4.52 -12.63
C VAL A 92 31.74 4.16 -13.51
N ASP A 93 32.36 5.18 -14.12
CA ASP A 93 33.68 5.01 -14.73
C ASP A 93 34.71 4.86 -13.60
N GLY A 94 35.04 3.60 -13.32
CA GLY A 94 36.02 3.22 -12.32
C GLY A 94 37.43 3.37 -12.89
N ASN A 95 38.11 4.46 -12.52
CA ASN A 95 39.56 4.54 -12.64
C ASN A 95 40.21 5.01 -11.34
N ARG A 96 40.65 4.05 -10.51
CA ARG A 96 41.91 4.17 -9.76
C ARG A 96 42.40 2.82 -9.25
#